data_AF-A0A832ETC8-F1
#
_entry.id   AF-A0A832ETC8-F1
#
_cell.length_a   1.000
_cell.length_b   1.000
_cell.length_c   1.000
_cell.angle_alpha   90.00
_cell.angle_beta   90.00
_cell.angle_gamma   90.00
#
_symmetry.space_group_name_H-M   'P 1'
#
loop_
_entity.id
_entity.type
_entity.pdbx_description
1 polymer ?
#
loop_
_entity_poly.entity_id
_entity_poly.type
_entity_poly.pdbx_seq_one_letter_code
_entity_poly.pdbx_strand_id
1 'polypeptide(L)'
;PCVSGLPDLARGLGDLAGGRASRRDVRRLRELAASLRGRGACGHPTGVVGLVESALETFSVEVAAHVAGRACISTGELSGLPLPLRREEPGS
;
A
#
# COMPACT_ATOMS: atom_id res chain seq x y z
N PRO A 1 -8.87 -17.39 6.90
CA PRO A 1 -8.83 -16.67 5.61
C PRO A 1 -8.58 -15.15 5.73
N CYS A 2 -9.16 -14.45 6.71
CA CYS A 2 -8.96 -13.00 6.89
C CYS A 2 -7.67 -12.65 7.68
N VAL A 3 -7.42 -13.40 8.76
CA VAL A 3 -6.30 -13.16 9.70
C VAL A 3 -4.93 -13.36 9.05
N SER A 4 -4.84 -14.25 8.05
CA SER A 4 -3.60 -14.49 7.30
C SER A 4 -3.46 -13.60 6.07
N GLY A 5 -4.56 -13.24 5.41
CA GLY A 5 -4.53 -12.49 4.14
C GLY A 5 -4.27 -10.99 4.30
N LEU A 6 -4.72 -10.38 5.41
CA LEU A 6 -4.52 -8.94 5.64
C LEU A 6 -3.03 -8.57 5.88
N PRO A 7 -2.28 -9.32 6.73
CA PRO A 7 -0.85 -9.07 6.91
C PRO A 7 -0.05 -9.22 5.62
N ASP A 8 -0.40 -10.17 4.76
CA ASP A 8 0.25 -10.36 3.45
C ASP A 8 -0.01 -9.18 2.51
N LEU A 9 -1.23 -8.64 2.52
CA LEU A 9 -1.59 -7.41 1.81
C LEU A 9 -0.79 -6.21 2.32
N ALA A 10 -0.72 -6.03 3.64
CA ALA A 10 0.03 -4.94 4.26
C ALA A 10 1.53 -5.02 3.92
N ARG A 11 2.12 -6.22 3.96
CA ARG A 11 3.52 -6.44 3.57
C ARG A 11 3.75 -6.08 2.11
N GLY A 12 2.92 -6.57 1.19
CA GLY A 12 3.06 -6.28 -0.23
C GLY A 12 2.91 -4.79 -0.56
N LEU A 13 2.01 -4.09 0.14
CA LEU A 13 1.87 -2.64 0.00
C LEU A 13 3.10 -1.89 0.54
N GLY A 14 3.67 -2.35 1.65
CA GLY A 14 4.92 -1.81 2.22
C GLY A 14 6.14 -2.04 1.33
N ASP A 15 6.21 -3.18 0.64
CA ASP A 15 7.26 -3.44 -0.35
C ASP A 15 7.11 -2.55 -1.59
N LEU A 16 5.87 -2.28 -2.01
CA LEU A 16 5.60 -1.35 -3.10
C LEU A 16 5.99 0.08 -2.73
N ALA A 17 5.57 0.57 -1.57
CA ALA A 17 5.94 1.90 -1.08
C ALA A 17 7.46 2.05 -0.87
N GLY A 18 8.14 0.95 -0.51
CA GLY A 18 9.59 0.91 -0.37
C GLY A 18 10.37 0.74 -1.68
N GLY A 19 9.71 0.70 -2.84
CA GLY A 19 10.37 0.49 -4.14
C GLY A 19 10.97 -0.92 -4.32
N ARG A 20 10.54 -1.90 -3.52
CA ARG A 20 11.01 -3.29 -3.55
C ARG A 20 10.08 -4.24 -4.29
N ALA A 21 8.90 -3.78 -4.70
CA ALA A 21 7.93 -4.60 -5.42
C ALA A 21 8.12 -4.56 -6.94
N SER A 22 7.92 -5.70 -7.59
CA SER A 22 7.90 -5.82 -9.06
C SER A 22 6.47 -5.70 -9.62
N ARG A 23 6.36 -5.61 -10.96
CA ARG A 23 5.05 -5.69 -11.66
C ARG A 23 4.28 -6.97 -11.32
N ARG A 24 5.00 -8.07 -11.05
CA ARG A 24 4.39 -9.36 -10.66
C ARG A 24 3.78 -9.28 -9.27
N ASP A 25 4.46 -8.59 -8.36
CA ASP A 25 3.99 -8.44 -6.98
C ASP A 25 2.76 -7.53 -6.92
N VAL A 26 2.70 -6.47 -7.72
CA VAL A 26 1.50 -5.62 -7.87
C VAL A 26 0.31 -6.42 -8.39
N ARG A 27 0.51 -7.30 -9.38
CA ARG A 27 -0.57 -8.20 -9.86
C ARG A 27 -1.04 -9.15 -8.78
N ARG A 28 -0.11 -9.78 -8.06
CA ARG A 28 -0.42 -10.66 -6.93
C ARG A 28 -1.17 -9.92 -5.82
N LEU A 29 -0.85 -8.65 -5.58
CA LEU A 29 -1.55 -7.81 -4.61
C LEU A 29 -3.02 -7.61 -5.00
N ARG A 30 -3.27 -7.34 -6.29
CA ARG A 30 -4.64 -7.20 -6.84
C ARG A 30 -5.42 -8.50 -6.76
N GLU A 31 -4.79 -9.62 -7.11
CA GLU A 31 -5.40 -10.96 -7.02
C GLU A 31 -5.73 -11.32 -5.56
N LEU A 32 -4.82 -11.03 -4.62
CA LEU A 32 -5.05 -11.25 -3.19
C LEU A 32 -6.19 -10.37 -2.68
N ALA A 33 -6.24 -9.08 -3.03
CA ALA A 33 -7.33 -8.18 -2.67
C ALA A 33 -8.68 -8.66 -3.22
N ALA A 34 -8.72 -9.06 -4.49
CA ALA A 34 -9.92 -9.63 -5.12
C ALA A 34 -10.36 -10.94 -4.45
N SER A 35 -9.42 -11.79 -4.02
CA SER A 35 -9.72 -13.07 -3.36
C SER A 35 -10.35 -12.92 -1.97
N LEU A 36 -10.12 -11.78 -1.31
CA LEU A 36 -10.67 -11.41 0.00
C LEU A 36 -12.05 -10.74 -0.13
N ARG A 37 -12.39 -10.24 -1.32
CA ARG A 37 -13.72 -9.72 -1.66
C ARG A 37 -14.75 -10.84 -1.49
N GLY A 38 -15.73 -10.64 -0.61
CA GLY A 38 -16.84 -11.58 -0.41
C GLY A 38 -16.53 -12.85 0.40
N ARG A 39 -15.33 -13.04 0.97
CA ARG A 39 -14.97 -14.24 1.79
C ARG A 39 -14.78 -13.97 3.28
N GLY A 40 -15.41 -12.91 3.80
CA GLY A 40 -15.44 -12.64 5.24
C GLY A 40 -16.62 -13.35 5.90
N ALA A 41 -16.35 -14.27 6.83
CA ALA A 41 -17.37 -14.89 7.68
C ALA A 41 -18.21 -13.87 8.51
N CYS A 42 -17.80 -12.58 8.55
CA CYS A 42 -18.46 -11.51 9.30
C CYS A 42 -18.88 -10.29 8.45
N GLY A 43 -18.84 -10.35 7.11
CA GLY A 43 -19.26 -9.22 6.24
C GLY A 43 -18.35 -7.98 6.22
N HIS A 44 -17.35 -7.89 7.10
CA HIS A 44 -16.40 -6.78 7.19
C HIS A 44 -14.97 -7.09 6.65
N PRO A 45 -14.80 -7.44 5.35
CA PRO A 45 -13.51 -7.26 4.68
C PRO A 45 -13.52 -6.22 3.54
N THR A 46 -14.61 -5.48 3.34
CA THR A 46 -14.78 -4.62 2.16
C THR A 46 -13.89 -3.36 2.16
N GLY A 47 -13.63 -2.77 3.33
CA GLY A 47 -12.93 -1.49 3.43
C GLY A 47 -11.47 -1.53 2.99
N VAL A 48 -10.71 -2.55 3.41
CA VAL A 48 -9.28 -2.68 3.09
C VAL A 48 -9.07 -3.01 1.62
N VAL A 49 -9.92 -3.86 1.04
CA VAL A 49 -9.87 -4.18 -0.39
C VAL A 49 -10.16 -2.92 -1.21
N GLY A 50 -11.22 -2.18 -0.89
CA GLY A 50 -11.55 -0.93 -1.58
C GLY A 50 -10.45 0.13 -1.45
N LEU A 51 -9.83 0.24 -0.28
CA LEU A 51 -8.70 1.14 -0.05
C LEU A 51 -7.50 0.78 -0.93
N VAL A 52 -7.14 -0.50 -1.00
CA VAL A 52 -5.98 -0.97 -1.78
C VAL A 52 -6.24 -0.81 -3.28
N GLU A 53 -7.43 -1.15 -3.76
CA GLU A 53 -7.82 -0.93 -5.16
C GLU A 53 -7.75 0.56 -5.51
N SER A 54 -8.37 1.41 -4.70
CA SER A 54 -8.36 2.86 -4.88
C SER A 54 -6.94 3.44 -4.87
N ALA A 55 -6.08 2.98 -3.95
CA ALA A 55 -4.69 3.43 -3.88
C ALA A 55 -3.89 3.03 -5.13
N LEU A 56 -4.05 1.80 -5.62
CA LEU A 56 -3.36 1.33 -6.83
C LEU A 56 -3.83 2.04 -8.11
N GLU A 57 -5.05 2.56 -8.12
CA GLU A 57 -5.61 3.32 -9.25
C GLU A 57 -5.22 4.80 -9.17
N THR A 58 -5.48 5.44 -8.03
CA THR A 58 -5.19 6.86 -7.78
C THR A 58 -3.70 7.16 -7.90
N PHE A 59 -2.83 6.31 -7.35
CA PHE A 59 -1.37 6.49 -7.36
C PHE A 59 -0.68 5.67 -8.46
N SER A 60 -1.36 5.41 -9.57
CA SER A 60 -0.85 4.54 -10.63
C SER A 60 0.51 4.99 -11.21
N VAL A 61 0.78 6.30 -11.21
CA VAL A 61 2.04 6.88 -11.67
C VAL A 61 3.18 6.57 -10.69
N GLU A 62 2.93 6.76 -9.39
CA GLU A 62 3.88 6.46 -8.30
C GLU A 62 4.14 4.96 -8.21
N VAL A 63 3.11 4.13 -8.37
CA VAL A 63 3.24 2.67 -8.45
C VAL A 63 4.17 2.28 -9.59
N ALA A 64 4.00 2.88 -10.77
CA ALA A 64 4.89 2.62 -11.90
C ALA A 64 6.34 3.07 -11.65
N ALA A 65 6.53 4.21 -10.96
CA ALA A 65 7.85 4.69 -10.57
C ALA A 65 8.54 3.74 -9.58
N HIS A 66 7.84 3.33 -8.51
CA HIS A 66 8.37 2.39 -7.51
C HIS A 66 8.73 1.04 -8.13
N VAL A 67 7.89 0.52 -9.01
CA VAL A 67 8.16 -0.74 -9.72
C VAL A 67 9.35 -0.63 -10.68
N ALA A 68 9.62 0.56 -11.19
CA ALA A 68 10.80 0.86 -12.00
C ALA A 68 12.05 1.17 -11.16
N GLY A 69 11.97 1.08 -9.83
CA GLY A 69 13.07 1.43 -8.91
C GLY A 69 13.41 2.92 -8.90
N ARG A 70 12.47 3.78 -9.33
CA ARG A 70 12.63 5.23 -9.37
C ARG A 70 12.19 5.86 -8.05
N ALA A 71 12.72 7.05 -7.75
CA ALA A 71 12.28 7.85 -6.62
C ALA A 71 10.79 8.17 -6.71
N CYS A 72 10.12 8.22 -5.56
CA CYS A 72 8.73 8.61 -5.47
C CYS A 72 8.55 10.08 -5.91
N ILE A 73 7.50 10.37 -6.66
CA ILE A 73 7.27 11.72 -7.22
C ILE A 73 6.86 12.71 -6.11
N SER A 74 6.11 12.24 -5.12
CA SER A 74 5.57 13.06 -4.02
C SER A 74 6.62 13.50 -2.98
N THR A 75 7.82 12.91 -2.95
CA THR A 75 8.89 13.38 -2.05
C THR A 75 9.38 14.80 -2.36
N GLY A 76 9.05 15.36 -3.53
CA GLY A 76 9.30 16.76 -3.85
C GLY A 76 8.20 17.74 -3.39
N GLU A 77 6.96 17.28 -3.23
CA GLU A 77 5.80 18.15 -2.92
C GLU A 77 5.47 18.23 -1.42
N LEU A 78 5.90 17.24 -0.62
CA LEU A 78 5.78 17.28 0.84
C LEU A 78 6.61 18.38 1.50
N SER A 79 7.51 19.05 0.75
CA SER A 79 8.20 20.26 1.21
C SER A 79 7.28 21.44 1.47
N GLY A 80 6.04 21.44 0.95
CA GLY A 80 5.04 22.50 1.17
C GLY A 80 3.95 22.17 2.20
N LEU A 81 3.83 20.91 2.63
CA LEU A 81 2.87 20.52 3.66
C LEU A 81 3.49 20.79 5.05
N PRO A 82 2.78 21.44 5.98
CA PRO A 82 3.22 21.54 7.37
C PRO A 82 3.05 20.17 8.03
N LEU A 83 3.94 19.24 7.69
CA LEU A 83 4.08 17.99 8.42
C LEU A 83 4.57 18.37 9.82
N PRO A 84 3.93 17.89 10.89
CA PRO A 84 4.59 17.90 12.18
C PRO A 84 5.90 17.13 11.98
N LEU A 85 7.03 17.83 12.08
CA LEU A 85 8.33 17.19 12.25
C LEU A 85 8.11 16.13 13.32
N ARG A 86 8.47 14.88 13.01
CA ARG A 86 8.27 13.78 13.94
C ARG A 86 8.74 14.26 15.31
N ARG A 87 7.85 14.17 16.31
CA ARG A 87 8.26 14.43 17.67
C ARG A 87 9.35 13.39 17.95
N GLU A 88 10.58 13.85 18.04
CA GLU A 88 11.68 13.06 18.57
C GLU A 88 11.26 12.74 20.01
N GLU A 89 10.73 11.54 20.23
CA GLU A 89 10.50 11.03 21.57
C GLU A 89 11.89 10.83 22.18
N PRO A 90 12.29 11.60 23.21
CA PRO A 90 13.58 11.42 23.83
C PRO A 90 13.66 10.01 24.42
N GLY A 91 14.84 9.41 24.27
CA GLY A 91 15.11 7.98 24.47
C GLY A 91 14.61 7.36 25.77
N SER A 92 14.30 6.07 25.68
CA SER A 92 14.28 5.14 26.81
C SER A 92 15.69 4.91 27.37
#